data_AF-A0A285D6U5-F1
#
_entry.id   AF-A0A285D6U5-F1
#
_cell.length_a   1.000
_cell.length_b   1.000
_cell.length_c   1.000
_cell.angle_alpha   90.00
_cell.angle_beta   90.00
_cell.angle_gamma   90.00
#
_symmetry.space_group_name_H-M   'P 1'
#
loop_
_entity.id
_entity.type
_entity.pdbx_description
1 polymer ?
#
loop_
_entity_poly.entity_id
_entity_poly.type
_entity_poly.pdbx_seq_one_letter_code
_entity_poly.pdbx_strand_id
1 'polypeptide(L)'
;MYGDHYGISENHNRLMEQVLGKEITPFDNATLQEVPLFIRVPGMEGGVNHTYGGQIDILPTLLHLLGIDSKEYVQFGTDLLSEEHNQLIPFRNGDFVSPTVTEVDGKFYDSKTDEIIEDPAKIEEAKQYQEMVEQKLSISDQVVNGDLLRFYTPEDFTPVDRSQYDYNNPNKDEEEVVTEP
;
A
#
# COMPACT_ATOMS: atom_id res chain seq x y z
N MET A 1 -11.63 -3.11 6.00
CA MET A 1 -11.23 -2.01 6.90
C MET A 1 -9.73 -1.87 6.79
N TYR A 2 -9.20 -0.66 6.74
CA TYR A 2 -7.76 -0.44 6.74
C TYR A 2 -7.42 0.83 7.52
N GLY A 3 -6.22 0.88 8.12
CA GLY A 3 -5.65 2.15 8.60
C GLY A 3 -5.02 2.90 7.43
N ASP A 4 -5.24 4.21 7.38
CA ASP A 4 -4.78 5.08 6.28
C ASP A 4 -3.31 5.48 6.44
N HIS A 5 -2.86 5.81 7.65
CA HIS A 5 -1.46 6.12 7.95
C HIS A 5 -1.18 6.09 9.46
N TYR A 6 0.09 6.28 9.84
CA TYR A 6 0.49 6.44 11.24
C TYR A 6 -0.23 7.64 11.90
N GLY A 7 -0.72 7.46 13.13
CA GLY A 7 -1.34 8.53 13.90
C GLY A 7 -0.35 9.33 14.76
N ILE A 8 0.80 8.74 15.10
CA ILE A 8 1.80 9.31 16.00
C ILE A 8 3.10 9.49 15.21
N SER A 9 3.53 10.75 15.04
CA SER A 9 4.79 11.06 14.34
C SER A 9 6.01 10.91 15.25
N GLU A 10 7.19 10.84 14.64
CA GLU A 10 8.50 10.72 15.30
C GLU A 10 8.78 11.81 16.36
N ASN A 11 8.13 12.96 16.25
CA ASN A 11 8.20 14.03 17.25
C ASN A 11 7.76 13.57 18.66
N HIS A 12 7.09 12.41 18.76
CA HIS A 12 6.60 11.83 19.99
C HIS A 12 7.38 10.58 20.44
N ASN A 13 8.57 10.31 19.88
CA ASN A 13 9.36 9.11 20.22
C ASN A 13 9.53 8.96 21.73
N ARG A 14 9.88 10.03 22.47
CA ARG A 14 10.00 9.98 23.94
C ARG A 14 8.74 9.49 24.67
N LEU A 15 7.55 9.76 24.13
CA LEU A 15 6.29 9.25 24.70
C LEU A 15 6.04 7.81 24.26
N MET A 16 6.33 7.49 23.01
CA MET A 16 6.27 6.12 22.49
C MET A 16 7.20 5.17 23.24
N GLU A 17 8.37 5.64 23.68
CA GLU A 17 9.28 4.88 24.52
C GLU A 17 8.65 4.45 25.85
N GLN A 18 7.83 5.31 26.44
CA GLN A 18 7.12 5.00 27.69
C GLN A 18 5.98 4.00 27.45
N VAL A 19 5.32 4.08 26.30
CA VAL A 19 4.23 3.17 25.93
C VAL A 19 4.76 1.78 25.60
N LEU A 20 5.86 1.71 24.84
CA LEU A 20 6.43 0.46 24.35
C LEU A 20 7.51 -0.13 25.27
N GLY A 21 8.00 0.65 26.25
CA GLY A 21 8.98 0.21 27.21
C GLY A 21 10.39 0.01 26.63
N LYS A 22 10.70 0.61 25.48
CA LYS A 22 12.00 0.56 24.81
C LYS A 22 12.30 1.87 24.09
N GLU A 23 13.58 2.15 23.83
CA GLU A 23 13.99 3.24 22.93
C GLU A 23 13.37 3.04 21.54
N ILE A 24 13.00 4.14 20.85
CA ILE A 24 12.46 4.07 19.49
C ILE A 24 13.57 4.43 18.50
N THR A 25 14.09 3.41 17.83
CA THR A 25 15.10 3.57 16.78
C THR A 25 14.47 3.99 15.44
N PRO A 26 15.26 4.41 14.43
CA PRO A 26 14.75 4.60 13.07
C PRO A 26 14.08 3.33 12.50
N PHE A 27 14.65 2.15 12.77
CA PHE A 27 14.06 0.86 12.40
C PHE A 27 12.69 0.64 13.09
N ASP A 28 12.59 1.01 14.36
CA ASP A 28 11.31 0.96 15.07
C ASP A 28 10.27 1.89 14.45
N ASN A 29 10.66 3.10 14.05
CA ASN A 29 9.74 4.02 13.37
C ASN A 29 9.24 3.45 12.04
N ALA A 30 10.10 2.74 11.28
CA ALA A 30 9.71 2.05 10.05
C ALA A 30 8.72 0.92 10.33
N THR A 31 8.92 0.14 11.41
CA THR A 31 8.00 -0.94 11.80
C THR A 31 6.68 -0.37 12.33
N LEU A 32 6.70 0.77 13.01
CA LEU A 32 5.51 1.47 13.51
C LEU A 32 4.65 2.10 12.38
N GLN A 33 5.09 2.02 11.12
CA GLN A 33 4.26 2.35 9.96
C GLN A 33 3.21 1.27 9.64
N GLU A 34 3.28 0.09 10.29
CA GLU A 34 2.27 -0.95 10.13
C GLU A 34 0.87 -0.45 10.51
N VAL A 35 -0.07 -0.60 9.57
CA VAL A 35 -1.48 -0.26 9.73
C VAL A 35 -2.34 -1.51 9.58
N PRO A 36 -3.48 -1.61 10.29
CA PRO A 36 -4.32 -2.80 10.19
C PRO A 36 -4.94 -2.92 8.79
N LEU A 37 -5.06 -4.15 8.29
CA LEU A 37 -5.90 -4.50 7.14
C LEU A 37 -6.79 -5.69 7.51
N PHE A 38 -8.11 -5.50 7.39
CA PHE A 38 -9.09 -6.55 7.60
C PHE A 38 -9.99 -6.68 6.37
N ILE A 39 -9.95 -7.86 5.74
CA ILE A 39 -10.81 -8.23 4.61
C ILE A 39 -11.71 -9.38 5.09
N ARG A 40 -13.03 -9.16 5.09
CA ARG A 40 -14.02 -10.18 5.42
C ARG A 40 -14.74 -10.61 4.15
N VAL A 41 -14.53 -11.85 3.73
CA VAL A 41 -15.18 -12.43 2.54
C VAL A 41 -16.22 -13.46 2.96
N PRO A 42 -17.51 -13.29 2.63
CA PRO A 42 -18.53 -14.28 2.91
C PRO A 42 -18.20 -15.65 2.29
N GLY A 43 -18.26 -16.71 3.08
CA GLY A 43 -18.01 -18.08 2.60
C GLY A 43 -16.53 -18.49 2.57
N MET A 44 -15.59 -17.60 2.91
CA MET A 44 -14.19 -17.95 3.09
C MET A 44 -13.85 -18.09 4.58
N GLU A 45 -12.95 -19.02 4.89
CA GLU A 45 -12.35 -19.13 6.22
C GLU A 45 -11.40 -17.95 6.46
N GLY A 46 -11.45 -17.37 7.66
CA GLY A 46 -10.56 -16.30 8.06
C GLY A 46 -9.26 -16.82 8.65
N GLY A 47 -8.31 -15.92 8.90
CA GLY A 47 -7.05 -16.24 9.55
C GLY A 47 -6.17 -15.01 9.72
N VAL A 48 -5.00 -15.22 10.29
CA VAL A 48 -3.94 -14.20 10.31
C VAL A 48 -3.01 -14.50 9.14
N ASN A 49 -2.83 -13.51 8.26
CA ASN A 49 -1.86 -13.58 7.17
C ASN A 49 -0.67 -12.69 7.54
N HIS A 50 0.53 -13.26 7.57
CA HIS A 50 1.79 -12.58 7.93
C HIS A 50 2.59 -12.11 6.71
N THR A 51 2.04 -12.26 5.51
CA THR A 51 2.64 -11.76 4.26
C THR A 51 2.81 -10.24 4.34
N TYR A 52 4.00 -9.76 4.00
CA TYR A 52 4.29 -8.32 3.92
C TYR A 52 3.51 -7.72 2.75
N GLY A 53 2.78 -6.64 3.00
CA GLY A 53 1.91 -6.01 2.02
C GLY A 53 1.80 -4.50 2.25
N GLY A 54 1.62 -3.75 1.18
CA GLY A 54 1.38 -2.32 1.19
C GLY A 54 -0.05 -1.98 0.74
N GLN A 55 -0.44 -0.71 0.90
CA GLN A 55 -1.77 -0.27 0.48
C GLN A 55 -2.02 -0.41 -1.03
N ILE A 56 -0.96 -0.35 -1.84
CA ILE A 56 -1.04 -0.52 -3.31
C ILE A 56 -1.52 -1.93 -3.71
N ASP A 57 -1.41 -2.90 -2.82
CA ASP A 57 -1.78 -4.30 -3.04
C ASP A 57 -3.28 -4.56 -2.80
N ILE A 58 -3.99 -3.61 -2.18
CA ILE A 58 -5.41 -3.76 -1.86
C ILE A 58 -6.27 -3.86 -3.12
N LEU A 59 -6.02 -3.00 -4.13
CA LEU A 59 -6.80 -3.00 -5.37
C LEU A 59 -6.71 -4.33 -6.14
N PRO A 60 -5.52 -4.86 -6.50
CA PRO A 60 -5.44 -6.15 -7.19
C PRO A 60 -6.04 -7.29 -6.36
N THR A 61 -5.82 -7.30 -5.05
CA THR A 61 -6.45 -8.29 -4.14
C THR A 61 -7.98 -8.27 -4.22
N LEU A 62 -8.58 -7.08 -4.19
CA LEU A 62 -10.04 -6.95 -4.27
C LEU A 62 -10.58 -7.33 -5.65
N LEU A 63 -9.88 -6.96 -6.74
CA LEU A 63 -10.28 -7.34 -8.08
C LEU A 63 -10.32 -8.87 -8.24
N HIS A 64 -9.28 -9.57 -7.78
CA HIS A 64 -9.22 -11.02 -7.84
C HIS A 64 -10.26 -11.72 -6.96
N LEU A 65 -10.52 -11.20 -5.75
CA LEU A 65 -11.61 -11.70 -4.90
C LEU A 65 -13.00 -11.54 -5.55
N LEU A 66 -13.17 -10.53 -6.41
CA LEU A 66 -14.39 -10.30 -7.20
C LEU A 66 -14.40 -11.07 -8.53
N GLY A 67 -13.36 -11.84 -8.84
CA GLY A 67 -13.24 -12.59 -10.09
C GLY A 67 -12.94 -11.73 -11.32
N ILE A 68 -12.38 -10.54 -11.13
CA ILE A 68 -12.02 -9.61 -12.19
C ILE A 68 -10.53 -9.81 -12.53
N ASP A 69 -10.22 -10.08 -13.80
CA ASP A 69 -8.85 -10.11 -14.30
C ASP A 69 -8.26 -8.69 -14.28
N SER A 70 -7.15 -8.49 -13.58
CA SER A 70 -6.49 -7.20 -13.45
C SER A 70 -5.27 -7.03 -14.36
N LYS A 71 -4.96 -8.00 -15.24
CA LYS A 71 -3.71 -8.06 -16.00
C LYS A 71 -3.45 -6.83 -16.90
N GLU A 72 -4.48 -6.32 -17.55
CA GLU A 72 -4.37 -5.17 -18.45
C GLU A 72 -4.44 -3.83 -17.70
N TYR A 73 -4.60 -3.81 -16.38
CA TYR A 73 -4.58 -2.55 -15.63
C TYR A 73 -3.15 -2.16 -15.26
N VAL A 74 -2.84 -0.86 -15.41
CA VAL A 74 -1.59 -0.29 -14.90
C VAL A 74 -1.68 -0.22 -13.38
N GLN A 75 -1.10 -1.21 -12.69
CA GLN A 75 -1.05 -1.32 -11.24
C GLN A 75 0.37 -1.68 -10.80
N PHE A 76 0.76 -1.21 -9.60
CA PHE A 76 2.11 -1.43 -9.05
C PHE A 76 2.15 -2.39 -7.85
N GLY A 77 0.98 -2.67 -7.29
CA GLY A 77 0.81 -3.70 -6.27
C GLY A 77 0.48 -5.06 -6.87
N THR A 78 0.53 -6.08 -6.04
CA THR A 78 0.19 -7.47 -6.39
C THR A 78 -0.86 -8.01 -5.42
N ASP A 79 -1.59 -9.04 -5.83
CA ASP A 79 -2.60 -9.67 -4.98
C ASP A 79 -1.98 -10.32 -3.74
N LEU A 80 -2.38 -9.86 -2.55
CA LEU A 80 -1.90 -10.32 -1.24
C LEU A 80 -2.19 -11.80 -0.96
N LEU A 81 -3.14 -12.39 -1.68
CA LEU A 81 -3.53 -13.80 -1.54
C LEU A 81 -2.84 -14.70 -2.57
N SER A 82 -2.09 -14.12 -3.52
CA SER A 82 -1.32 -14.86 -4.51
C SER A 82 -0.05 -15.44 -3.89
N GLU A 83 0.32 -16.66 -4.29
CA GLU A 83 1.62 -17.26 -3.96
C GLU A 83 2.80 -16.49 -4.60
N GLU A 84 2.54 -15.72 -5.65
CA GLU A 84 3.52 -14.89 -6.36
C GLU A 84 3.55 -13.43 -5.88
N HIS A 85 2.90 -13.13 -4.74
CA HIS A 85 2.86 -11.77 -4.18
C HIS A 85 4.26 -11.22 -3.91
N ASN A 86 4.50 -9.98 -4.36
CA ASN A 86 5.76 -9.29 -4.12
C ASN A 86 5.77 -8.64 -2.72
N GLN A 87 6.56 -9.23 -1.82
CA GLN A 87 6.71 -8.78 -0.43
C GLN A 87 7.70 -7.62 -0.22
N LEU A 88 8.16 -6.96 -1.29
CA LEU A 88 8.97 -5.75 -1.24
C LEU A 88 8.08 -4.50 -1.23
N ILE A 89 8.01 -3.84 -0.07
CA ILE A 89 7.06 -2.74 0.17
C ILE A 89 7.82 -1.41 0.18
N PRO A 90 7.66 -0.57 -0.88
CA PRO A 90 8.29 0.74 -0.94
C PRO A 90 7.57 1.74 -0.03
N PHE A 91 8.33 2.57 0.66
CA PHE A 91 7.86 3.79 1.28
C PHE A 91 8.05 4.97 0.32
N ARG A 92 7.32 6.07 0.56
CA ARG A 92 7.29 7.19 -0.39
C ARG A 92 8.60 7.98 -0.44
N ASN A 93 9.40 7.94 0.63
CA ASN A 93 10.71 8.58 0.73
C ASN A 93 11.83 7.79 0.03
N GLY A 94 11.58 6.57 -0.43
CA GLY A 94 12.59 5.69 -1.05
C GLY A 94 13.03 4.54 -0.16
N ASP A 95 12.69 4.59 1.13
CA ASP A 95 12.89 3.50 2.06
C ASP A 95 12.03 2.29 1.69
N PHE A 96 12.34 1.11 2.26
CA PHE A 96 11.52 -0.08 2.02
C PHE A 96 11.59 -1.10 3.14
N VAL A 97 10.58 -1.98 3.18
CA VAL A 97 10.58 -3.17 4.03
C VAL A 97 10.35 -4.43 3.20
N SER A 98 10.97 -5.53 3.61
CA SER A 98 10.77 -6.87 3.04
C SER A 98 10.93 -7.93 4.14
N PRO A 99 10.70 -9.23 3.85
CA PRO A 99 10.88 -10.29 4.85
C PRO A 99 12.35 -10.50 5.29
N THR A 100 13.31 -9.98 4.52
CA THR A 100 14.76 -10.19 4.74
C THR A 100 15.52 -8.91 5.05
N VAL A 101 15.18 -7.80 4.36
CA VAL A 101 15.88 -6.52 4.46
C VAL A 101 14.89 -5.38 4.64
N THR A 102 15.20 -4.49 5.58
CA THR A 102 14.55 -3.20 5.78
C THR A 102 15.60 -2.11 5.55
N GLU A 103 15.28 -1.17 4.68
CA GLU A 103 16.09 0.03 4.45
C GLU A 103 15.45 1.20 5.20
N VAL A 104 16.27 1.94 5.95
CA VAL A 104 15.87 3.20 6.60
C VAL A 104 17.04 4.17 6.56
N ASP A 105 16.82 5.37 6.03
CA ASP A 105 17.79 6.48 6.01
C ASP A 105 19.19 6.12 5.44
N GLY A 106 19.22 5.34 4.37
CA GLY A 106 20.44 4.92 3.68
C GLY A 106 21.13 3.69 4.29
N LYS A 107 20.51 3.01 5.25
CA LYS A 107 21.07 1.85 5.96
C LYS A 107 20.20 0.61 5.80
N PHE A 108 20.85 -0.53 5.63
CA PHE A 108 20.19 -1.83 5.53
C PHE A 108 20.24 -2.58 6.86
N TYR A 109 19.07 -3.01 7.32
CA TYR A 109 18.85 -3.79 8.53
C TYR A 109 18.26 -5.14 8.17
N ASP A 110 18.61 -6.18 8.92
CA ASP A 110 17.92 -7.46 8.85
C ASP A 110 16.54 -7.32 9.51
N SER A 111 15.48 -7.52 8.73
CA SER A 111 14.09 -7.21 9.14
C SER A 111 13.60 -8.00 10.34
N LYS A 112 14.31 -9.05 10.75
CA LYS A 112 13.93 -9.88 11.91
C LYS A 112 14.69 -9.51 13.17
N THR A 113 15.88 -8.94 13.03
CA THR A 113 16.82 -8.77 14.16
C THR A 113 17.14 -7.31 14.47
N ASP A 114 16.80 -6.35 13.59
CA ASP A 114 17.20 -4.93 13.70
C ASP A 114 18.74 -4.75 13.72
N GLU A 115 19.47 -5.74 13.21
CA GLU A 115 20.93 -5.64 13.09
C GLU A 115 21.31 -5.07 11.72
N ILE A 116 22.28 -4.17 11.70
CA ILE A 116 22.85 -3.64 10.45
C ILE A 116 23.46 -4.79 9.66
N ILE A 117 23.13 -4.87 8.37
CA ILE A 117 23.65 -5.88 7.47
C ILE A 117 25.08 -5.52 7.08
N GLU A 118 26.03 -6.37 7.48
CA GLU A 118 27.44 -6.26 7.06
C GLU A 118 27.85 -7.31 6.01
N ASP A 119 27.05 -8.37 5.82
CA ASP A 119 27.32 -9.43 4.85
C ASP A 119 27.24 -8.88 3.40
N PRO A 120 28.34 -8.92 2.62
CA PRO A 120 28.35 -8.43 1.25
C PRO A 120 27.27 -9.03 0.34
N ALA A 121 26.91 -10.29 0.53
CA ALA A 121 25.87 -10.94 -0.28
C ALA A 121 24.48 -10.35 0.00
N LYS A 122 24.15 -10.13 1.28
CA LYS A 122 22.89 -9.49 1.67
C LYS A 122 22.86 -8.00 1.30
N ILE A 123 23.99 -7.31 1.34
CA ILE A 123 24.08 -5.93 0.86
C ILE A 123 23.78 -5.85 -0.64
N GLU A 124 24.25 -6.81 -1.44
CA GLU A 124 23.95 -6.85 -2.87
C GLU A 124 22.45 -7.10 -3.14
N GLU A 125 21.83 -8.03 -2.41
CA GLU A 125 20.37 -8.23 -2.42
C GLU A 125 19.62 -6.95 -2.05
N ALA A 126 20.03 -6.27 -0.97
CA ALA A 126 19.44 -5.02 -0.52
C ALA A 126 19.51 -3.91 -1.58
N LYS A 127 20.62 -3.82 -2.31
CA LYS A 127 20.75 -2.86 -3.42
C LYS A 127 19.84 -3.20 -4.60
N GLN A 128 19.66 -4.47 -4.93
CA GLN A 128 18.70 -4.88 -5.95
C GLN A 128 17.28 -4.49 -5.55
N TYR A 129 16.91 -4.67 -4.27
CA TYR A 129 15.63 -4.19 -3.76
C TYR A 129 15.49 -2.67 -3.83
N GLN A 130 16.54 -1.93 -3.46
CA GLN A 130 16.57 -0.48 -3.58
C GLN A 130 16.32 -0.02 -5.02
N GLU A 131 16.99 -0.62 -6.00
CA GLU A 131 16.80 -0.30 -7.43
C GLU A 131 15.36 -0.60 -7.89
N MET A 132 14.77 -1.72 -7.45
CA MET A 132 13.38 -2.06 -7.76
C MET A 132 12.39 -1.06 -7.14
N VAL A 133 12.63 -0.62 -5.91
CA VAL A 133 11.82 0.37 -5.19
C VAL A 133 11.88 1.71 -5.90
N GLU A 134 13.07 2.21 -6.20
CA GLU A 134 13.28 3.47 -6.92
C GLU A 134 12.62 3.44 -8.31
N GLN A 135 12.76 2.34 -9.04
CA GLN A 135 12.12 2.16 -10.34
C GLN A 135 10.59 2.17 -10.21
N LYS A 136 10.03 1.43 -9.24
CA LYS A 136 8.57 1.38 -9.01
C LYS A 136 8.00 2.77 -8.70
N LEU A 137 8.65 3.52 -7.81
CA LEU A 137 8.26 4.90 -7.48
C LEU A 137 8.39 5.84 -8.69
N SER A 138 9.49 5.74 -9.45
CA SER A 138 9.72 6.56 -10.63
C SER A 138 8.67 6.33 -11.71
N ILE A 139 8.31 5.08 -11.99
CA ILE A 139 7.28 4.77 -13.01
C ILE A 139 5.91 5.25 -12.53
N SER A 140 5.57 5.08 -11.24
CA SER A 140 4.33 5.61 -10.67
C SER A 140 4.24 7.13 -10.85
N ASP A 141 5.32 7.85 -10.56
CA ASP A 141 5.41 9.30 -10.74
C ASP A 141 5.25 9.70 -12.21
N GLN A 142 5.81 8.95 -13.15
CA GLN A 142 5.64 9.21 -14.57
C GLN A 142 4.18 9.05 -15.01
N VAL A 143 3.48 8.01 -14.54
CA VAL A 143 2.06 7.80 -14.86
C VAL A 143 1.22 8.99 -14.42
N VAL A 144 1.42 9.46 -13.19
CA VAL A 144 0.66 10.58 -12.62
C VAL A 144 1.07 11.91 -13.24
N ASN A 145 2.36 12.26 -13.24
CA ASN A 145 2.84 13.56 -13.71
C ASN A 145 2.69 13.73 -15.23
N GLY A 146 2.80 12.63 -15.98
CA GLY A 146 2.57 12.62 -17.43
C GLY A 146 1.10 12.52 -17.82
N ASP A 147 0.21 12.25 -16.85
CA ASP A 147 -1.21 11.94 -17.10
C ASP A 147 -1.33 10.89 -18.22
N LEU A 148 -0.58 9.79 -18.05
CA LEU A 148 -0.31 8.80 -19.10
C LEU A 148 -1.51 7.89 -19.38
N LEU A 149 -2.42 7.75 -18.42
CA LEU A 149 -3.64 6.95 -18.58
C LEU A 149 -4.60 7.52 -19.63
N ARG A 150 -4.42 8.77 -20.07
CA ARG A 150 -5.16 9.31 -21.23
C ARG A 150 -4.82 8.61 -22.55
N PHE A 151 -3.67 7.95 -22.62
CA PHE A 151 -3.15 7.33 -23.84
C PHE A 151 -3.25 5.81 -23.81
N TYR A 152 -3.84 5.23 -22.76
CA TYR A 152 -4.01 3.80 -22.59
C TYR A 152 -5.41 3.49 -22.06
N THR A 153 -6.09 2.54 -22.68
CA THR A 153 -7.44 2.11 -22.28
C THR A 153 -7.49 0.60 -22.42
N PRO A 154 -7.55 -0.15 -21.30
CA PRO A 154 -7.78 -1.59 -21.32
C PRO A 154 -9.06 -1.94 -22.09
N GLU A 155 -9.13 -3.10 -22.74
CA GLU A 155 -10.30 -3.50 -23.54
C GLU A 155 -11.61 -3.49 -22.73
N ASP A 156 -11.55 -3.91 -21.46
CA ASP A 156 -12.69 -3.98 -20.54
C ASP A 156 -12.91 -2.68 -19.74
N PHE A 157 -12.23 -1.58 -20.09
CA PHE A 157 -12.36 -0.30 -19.40
C PHE A 157 -13.06 0.74 -20.27
N THR A 158 -14.17 1.28 -19.76
CA THR A 158 -14.81 2.45 -20.36
C THR A 158 -14.29 3.73 -19.70
N PRO A 159 -13.65 4.66 -20.45
CA PRO A 159 -13.17 5.92 -19.89
C PRO A 159 -14.28 6.71 -19.19
N VAL A 160 -13.98 7.23 -17.99
CA VAL A 160 -14.94 7.94 -17.16
C VAL A 160 -15.18 9.36 -17.70
N ASP A 161 -16.42 9.65 -18.09
CA ASP A 161 -16.86 11.03 -18.33
C ASP A 161 -17.22 11.70 -17.00
N ARG A 162 -16.31 12.56 -16.52
CA ARG A 162 -16.45 13.27 -15.25
C ARG A 162 -17.66 14.20 -15.21
N SER A 163 -18.18 14.65 -16.35
CA SER A 163 -19.33 15.56 -16.41
C SER A 163 -20.66 14.89 -16.04
N GLN A 164 -20.70 13.55 -16.04
CA GLN A 164 -21.88 12.77 -15.65
C GLN A 164 -22.07 12.63 -14.13
N TYR A 165 -21.14 13.17 -13.32
CA TYR A 165 -21.17 13.03 -11.87
C TYR A 165 -21.37 14.40 -11.20
N ASP A 166 -22.46 14.54 -10.44
CA ASP A 166 -22.76 15.70 -9.61
C ASP A 166 -22.92 15.26 -8.15
N TYR A 167 -22.17 15.91 -7.24
CA TYR A 167 -22.19 15.61 -5.81
C TYR A 167 -22.95 16.68 -5.01
N ASN A 168 -23.64 17.60 -5.69
CA ASN A 168 -24.48 18.61 -5.04
C ASN A 168 -25.85 18.04 -4.67
N ASN A 169 -26.13 17.98 -3.38
CA ASN A 169 -27.41 17.59 -2.76
C ASN A 169 -27.91 16.17 -3.14
N PRO A 170 -27.61 15.13 -2.34
CA PRO A 170 -28.00 13.75 -2.64
C PRO A 170 -29.51 13.49 -2.61
N ASN A 171 -30.32 14.41 -2.08
CA ASN A 171 -31.77 14.23 -1.90
C ASN A 171 -32.61 15.05 -2.89
N LYS A 172 -32.02 15.58 -3.97
CA LYS A 172 -32.72 16.46 -4.90
C LYS A 172 -33.92 15.80 -5.59
N ASP A 173 -33.92 14.47 -5.66
CA ASP A 173 -34.99 13.66 -6.26
C ASP A 173 -36.03 13.14 -5.24
N GLU A 174 -35.89 13.44 -3.94
CA GLU A 174 -36.84 13.03 -2.88
C GLU A 174 -37.93 14.09 -2.59
N GLU A 175 -37.88 15.28 -3.21
CA GLU A 175 -38.82 16.40 -3.00
C GLU A 175 -40.09 16.37 -3.90
N GLU A 176 -40.53 15.20 -4.37
CA GLU A 176 -41.86 15.05 -5.02
C GLU A 176 -42.63 13.82 -4.49
N VAL A 177 -42.94 13.80 -3.20
CA VAL A 177 -44.14 13.09 -2.73
C VAL A 177 -45.07 14.13 -2.12
N VAL A 178 -45.81 14.82 -3.00
CA VAL A 178 -46.96 15.63 -2.61
C VAL A 178 -48.03 14.68 -2.06
N THR A 179 -48.13 14.58 -0.73
CA THR A 179 -49.33 14.02 -0.11
C THR A 179 -50.41 15.08 -0.19
N GLU A 180 -51.34 14.92 -1.14
CA GLU A 180 -52.60 15.68 -1.14
C GLU A 180 -53.49 15.27 0.06
N PRO A 181 -54.31 16.21 0.59
CA PRO A 181 -54.97 16.12 1.89
C PRO A 181 -56.11 15.10 2.03
#